data_AF-A0A8S1HTS6-F1
#
_entry.id   AF-A0A8S1HTS6-F1
#
_cell.length_a   1.000
_cell.length_b   1.000
_cell.length_c   1.000
_cell.angle_alpha   90.00
_cell.angle_beta   90.00
_cell.angle_gamma   90.00
#
_symmetry.space_group_name_H-M   'P 1'
#
loop_
_entity.id
_entity.type
_entity.pdbx_description
1 polymer ?
#
loop_
_entity_poly.entity_id
_entity_poly.type
_entity_poly.pdbx_seq_one_letter_code
_entity_poly.pdbx_strand_id
1 'polypeptide(L)' 'MGDAVGDKLKVLEIDSCPRITEFGLAHVVKFPALKELKLQNLKSVHGKEKVHEKLKRALPNTNINFNV' A
#
# COMPACT_ATOMS: atom_id res chain seq x y z
N MET A 1 6.15 14.29 0.09
CA MET A 1 6.67 13.56 -1.09
C MET A 1 5.56 12.90 -1.92
N GLY A 2 4.49 12.35 -1.34
CA GLY A 2 3.35 11.82 -2.12
C GLY A 2 2.64 12.86 -3.01
N ASP A 3 2.46 14.09 -2.54
CA ASP A 3 1.73 15.14 -3.25
C ASP A 3 2.34 15.58 -4.60
N ALA A 4 3.64 15.32 -4.85
CA ALA A 4 4.30 15.70 -6.10
C ALA A 4 4.22 14.61 -7.20
N VAL A 5 3.95 13.35 -6.82
CA VAL A 5 3.95 12.19 -7.73
C VAL A 5 2.73 11.29 -7.57
N GLY A 6 1.75 11.69 -6.74
CA GLY A 6 0.53 10.94 -6.44
C GLY A 6 -0.23 10.50 -7.70
N ASP A 7 -0.22 11.35 -8.72
CA ASP A 7 -0.88 11.11 -10.01
C ASP A 7 -0.03 10.35 -11.05
N LYS A 8 1.25 10.09 -10.75
CA LYS A 8 2.17 9.43 -11.69
C LYS A 8 2.53 8.01 -11.28
N LEU A 9 2.54 7.73 -9.98
CA LEU A 9 2.91 6.42 -9.47
C LEU A 9 1.78 5.42 -9.76
N LYS A 10 2.03 4.48 -10.68
CA LYS A 10 1.06 3.46 -11.09
C LYS A 10 1.29 2.10 -10.41
N VAL A 11 2.53 1.79 -10.08
CA VAL A 11 2.91 0.51 -9.48
C VAL A 11 3.80 0.79 -8.29
N LEU A 12 3.46 0.20 -7.15
CA LEU A 12 4.26 0.24 -5.93
C LEU A 12 4.42 -1.18 -5.41
N GLU A 13 5.67 -1.60 -5.26
CA GLU A 13 6.02 -2.90 -4.74
C GLU A 13 6.89 -2.72 -3.50
N ILE A 14 6.48 -3.39 -2.42
CA ILE A 14 7.17 -3.40 -1.14
C ILE A 14 7.33 -4.87 -0.77
N ASP A 15 8.54 -5.37 -0.97
CA ASP A 15 8.94 -6.71 -0.59
C ASP A 15 9.97 -6.68 0.54
N SER A 16 9.88 -7.66 1.44
CA SER A 16 10.89 -7.96 2.47
C SER A 16 11.34 -6.74 3.28
N CYS A 17 10.39 -5.84 3.59
CA CYS A 17 10.64 -4.63 4.36
C CYS A 17 10.21 -4.81 5.84
N PRO A 18 11.12 -5.23 6.74
CA PRO A 18 10.76 -5.57 8.12
C PRO A 18 10.43 -4.37 9.00
N ARG A 19 10.74 -3.14 8.56
CA ARG A 19 10.44 -1.92 9.33
C ARG A 19 9.14 -1.24 8.91
N ILE A 20 8.49 -1.71 7.85
CA ILE A 20 7.24 -1.13 7.39
C ILE A 20 6.10 -1.67 8.26
N THR A 21 5.33 -0.72 8.78
CA THR A 21 4.15 -0.95 9.62
C THR A 21 2.89 -0.52 8.89
N GLU A 22 1.73 -0.83 9.47
CA GLU A 22 0.42 -0.37 9.01
C GLU A 22 0.34 1.16 8.87
N PHE A 23 1.07 1.92 9.70
CA PHE A 23 1.11 3.38 9.65
C PHE A 23 1.88 3.87 8.42
N GLY A 24 2.92 3.15 8.00
CA GLY A 24 3.62 3.41 6.75
C GLY A 24 2.70 3.17 5.55
N LEU A 25 1.98 2.04 5.56
CA LEU A 25 1.03 1.68 4.51
C LEU A 25 -0.17 2.62 4.42
N ALA A 26 -0.61 3.21 5.53
CA ALA A 26 -1.68 4.20 5.54
C ALA A 26 -1.37 5.43 4.67
N HIS A 27 -0.10 5.72 4.38
CA HIS A 27 0.29 6.80 3.48
C HIS A 27 0.21 6.45 1.99
N VAL A 28 0.05 5.17 1.64
CA VAL A 28 -0.08 4.72 0.24
C VAL A 28 -1.35 5.26 -0.42
N VAL A 29 -2.35 5.66 0.37
CA VAL A 29 -3.56 6.35 -0.10
C VAL A 29 -3.27 7.70 -0.79
N LYS A 30 -2.06 8.25 -0.62
CA LYS A 30 -1.63 9.49 -1.27
C LYS A 30 -1.26 9.30 -2.75
N PHE A 31 -1.38 8.09 -3.28
CA PHE A 31 -1.13 7.77 -4.69
C PHE A 31 -2.44 7.41 -5.40
N PRO A 32 -3.31 8.39 -5.74
CA PRO A 32 -4.60 8.12 -6.38
C PRO A 32 -4.49 7.45 -7.75
N ALA A 33 -3.37 7.60 -8.46
CA ALA A 33 -3.14 6.96 -9.77
C ALA A 33 -2.58 5.53 -9.68
N LEU A 34 -2.43 4.99 -8.47
CA LEU A 34 -1.88 3.66 -8.26
C LEU A 34 -2.84 2.61 -8.85
N LYS A 35 -2.31 1.74 -9.70
CA LYS A 35 -3.04 0.64 -10.33
C LYS A 35 -2.68 -0.70 -9.72
N GLU A 36 -1.46 -0.84 -9.23
CA GLU A 36 -0.98 -2.09 -8.63
C GLU A 36 -0.18 -1.80 -7.35
N LEU A 37 -0.55 -2.48 -6.28
CA LEU A 37 0.14 -2.43 -4.99
C LEU A 37 0.50 -3.86 -4.58
N LYS A 38 1.79 -4.17 -4.53
CA LYS A 38 2.30 -5.46 -4.08
C LYS A 38 2.95 -5.30 -2.72
N LEU A 39 2.44 -6.03 -1.74
CA LEU A 39 2.93 -6.05 -0.37
C LEU A 39 3.31 -7.49 -0.05
N GLN A 40 4.61 -7.74 0.12
CA GLN A 40 5.16 -9.08 0.33
C GLN A 40 6.11 -9.10 1.52
N ASN A 41 6.04 -10.17 2.32
CA ASN A 41 6.96 -10.44 3.44
C ASN A 41 7.08 -9.26 4.44
N LEU A 42 5.94 -8.62 4.77
CA LEU A 42 5.88 -7.52 5.73
C LEU A 42 5.58 -8.05 7.14
N LYS A 43 6.64 -8.27 7.91
CA LYS A 43 6.56 -8.89 9.25
C LYS A 43 6.00 -7.98 10.34
N SER A 44 6.17 -6.66 10.19
CA SER A 44 5.78 -5.66 11.19
C SER A 44 4.45 -4.95 10.87
N VAL A 45 3.66 -5.48 9.94
CA VAL A 45 2.30 -4.99 9.67
C VAL A 45 1.33 -5.78 10.54
N HIS A 46 0.78 -5.10 11.55
CA HIS A 46 -0.22 -5.67 12.43
C HIS A 46 -1.63 -5.37 11.90
N GLY A 47 -2.55 -6.34 11.97
CA GLY A 47 -3.92 -6.16 11.50
C GLY A 47 -4.06 -6.04 9.97
N LYS A 48 -3.42 -6.96 9.24
CA LYS A 48 -3.38 -7.00 7.77
C LYS A 48 -4.76 -6.85 7.10
N GLU A 49 -5.80 -7.48 7.64
CA GLU A 49 -7.18 -7.35 7.13
C GLU A 49 -7.69 -5.91 7.20
N LYS A 50 -7.53 -5.24 8.34
CA LYS A 50 -7.93 -3.83 8.50
C LYS A 50 -7.16 -2.91 7.56
N VAL A 51 -5.87 -3.17 7.38
CA VAL A 51 -5.03 -2.42 6.44
C VAL A 51 -5.50 -2.64 5.02
N HIS A 52 -5.75 -3.90 4.62
CA HIS A 52 -6.25 -4.24 3.30
C HIS A 52 -7.60 -3.58 3.02
N GLU A 53 -8.56 -3.66 3.94
CA GLU A 53 -9.86 -3.01 3.79
C GLU A 53 -9.74 -1.49 3.66
N LYS A 54 -8.89 -0.87 4.48
CA LYS A 54 -8.66 0.58 4.43
C LYS A 54 -8.03 1.00 3.10
N LEU A 55 -7.05 0.24 2.61
CA LEU A 55 -6.43 0.49 1.31
C LEU A 55 -7.43 0.29 0.18
N LYS A 56 -8.22 -0.79 0.19
CA LYS A 56 -9.25 -1.06 -0.82
C LYS A 56 -10.33 0.01 -0.86
N ARG A 57 -10.73 0.53 0.30
CA ARG A 57 -11.71 1.64 0.40
C ARG A 57 -11.14 2.96 -0.12
N ALA A 58 -9.87 3.25 0.18
CA ALA A 58 -9.22 4.48 -0.25
C ALA A 58 -8.78 4.45 -1.72
N LEU A 59 -8.47 3.27 -2.23
CA LEU A 59 -7.95 3.01 -3.57
C LEU A 59 -8.78 1.92 -4.26
N PRO A 60 -10.05 2.21 -4.63
CA PRO A 60 -10.97 1.22 -5.18
C PRO A 60 -10.58 0.71 -6.58
N ASN A 61 -9.72 1.45 -7.30
CA ASN A 61 -9.27 1.13 -8.65
C ASN A 61 -7.85 0.52 -8.69
N THR A 62 -7.34 0.08 -7.54
CA THR A 62 -5.98 -0.47 -7.40
C THR A 62 -6.05 -1.97 -7.11
N ASN A 63 -5.26 -2.75 -7.85
CA ASN A 63 -5.06 -4.16 -7.58
C ASN A 63 -4.10 -4.33 -6.39
N ILE A 64 -4.63 -4.67 -5.22
CA ILE A 64 -3.87 -4.82 -3.99
C ILE A 64 -3.58 -6.31 -3.77
N ASN A 65 -2.32 -6.70 -3.93
CA ASN A 65 -1.85 -8.04 -3.64
C ASN A 65 -1.09 -8.03 -2.31
N PHE A 66 -1.63 -8.73 -1.32
CA PHE A 66 -1.03 -8.86 0.01
C PHE A 66 -0.62 -10.32 0.20
N ASN A 67 0.64 -10.65 -0.13
CA ASN A 67 1.16 -11.99 0.05
C ASN A 67 1.91 -12.06 1.39
N VAL A 68 1.41 -12.89 2.31
CA VAL A 68 1.90 -13.01 3.69
C VAL A 68 3.10 -13.91 3.82
#